data_AF-A0A7V4D838-F1
#
_entry.id   AF-A0A7V4D838-F1
#
_cell.length_a   1.000
_cell.length_b   1.000
_cell.length_c   1.000
_cell.angle_alpha   90.00
_cell.angle_beta   90.00
_cell.angle_gamma   90.00
#
_symmetry.space_group_name_H-M   'P 1'
#
loop_
_entity.id
_entity.type
_entity.pdbx_description
1 polymer ?
#
loop_
_entity_poly.entity_id
_entity_poly.type
_entity_poly.pdbx_seq_one_letter_code
_entity_poly.pdbx_strand_id
1 'polypeptide(L)' 'MSQTVPMKRISAKKKEETVLRLLQGENINDISRELKISVPEIESWKNRFLIAAREGLKTRGKDPVEKELEIAKK' A
#
# COMPACT_ATOMS: atom_id res chain seq x y z
N MET A 1 -16.75 11.64 -19.32
CA MET A 1 -16.29 10.47 -20.09
C MET A 1 -15.25 9.74 -19.26
N SER A 2 -15.66 8.80 -18.42
CA SER A 2 -14.74 8.02 -17.57
C SER A 2 -14.51 6.69 -18.27
N GLN A 3 -13.44 6.61 -19.05
CA GLN A 3 -13.04 5.37 -19.72
C GLN A 3 -12.55 4.40 -18.64
N THR A 4 -13.41 3.46 -18.24
CA THR A 4 -13.02 2.35 -17.36
C THR A 4 -12.25 1.33 -18.20
N VAL A 5 -10.97 1.59 -18.40
CA VAL A 5 -10.02 0.58 -18.89
C VAL A 5 -10.07 -0.61 -17.93
N PRO A 6 -10.23 -1.86 -18.41
CA PRO A 6 -10.26 -3.03 -17.54
C PRO A 6 -8.96 -3.08 -16.75
N MET A 7 -9.07 -2.79 -15.46
CA MET A 7 -7.93 -2.61 -14.58
C MET A 7 -7.31 -3.98 -14.32
N LYS A 8 -6.18 -4.27 -14.96
CA LYS A 8 -5.39 -5.46 -14.69
C LYS A 8 -5.13 -5.51 -13.18
N ARG A 9 -5.48 -6.62 -12.53
CA ARG A 9 -5.33 -6.78 -11.08
C ARG A 9 -3.86 -6.57 -10.69
N ILE A 10 -3.57 -5.49 -10.00
CA ILE A 10 -2.25 -5.23 -9.41
C ILE A 10 -2.17 -5.98 -8.07
N SER A 11 -1.09 -6.74 -7.87
CA SER A 11 -0.86 -7.44 -6.61
C SER A 11 -0.54 -6.46 -5.47
N ALA A 12 -0.82 -6.87 -4.22
CA ALA A 12 -0.48 -6.06 -3.04
C ALA A 12 1.02 -5.69 -3.00
N LYS A 13 1.90 -6.66 -3.31
CA LYS A 13 3.35 -6.45 -3.40
C LYS A 13 3.74 -5.36 -4.41
N LYS A 14 3.07 -5.29 -5.56
CA LYS A 14 3.38 -4.25 -6.56
C LYS A 14 2.89 -2.88 -6.12
N LYS A 15 1.74 -2.80 -5.41
CA LYS A 15 1.29 -1.55 -4.78
C LYS A 15 2.29 -1.06 -3.74
N GLU A 16 2.80 -1.96 -2.90
CA GLU A 16 3.84 -1.66 -1.91
C GLU A 16 5.11 -1.11 -2.56
N GLU A 17 5.66 -1.79 -3.57
CA GLU A 17 6.83 -1.32 -4.33
C GLU A 17 6.61 0.09 -4.91
N THR A 18 5.42 0.34 -5.45
CA THR A 18 5.04 1.65 -6.00
C THR A 18 5.06 2.73 -4.91
N VAL A 19 4.52 2.43 -3.72
CA VAL A 19 4.52 3.38 -2.60
C VAL A 19 5.93 3.62 -2.08
N LEU A 20 6.78 2.59 -1.99
CA LEU A 20 8.17 2.74 -1.57
C LEU A 20 8.97 3.64 -2.52
N ARG A 21 8.77 3.50 -3.84
CA ARG A 21 9.34 4.41 -4.86
C ARG A 21 8.92 5.87 -4.63
N LEU A 22 7.64 6.12 -4.35
CA LEU A 22 7.17 7.48 -4.01
C LEU A 22 7.80 8.04 -2.73
N LEU A 23 8.00 7.20 -1.71
CA LEU A 23 8.65 7.61 -0.47
C LEU A 23 10.15 7.90 -0.64
N GLN A 24 10.79 7.26 -1.63
CA GLN A 24 12.17 7.55 -2.04
C GLN A 24 12.31 8.85 -2.85
N GLY A 25 11.20 9.53 -3.15
CA GLY A 25 11.18 10.81 -3.85
C GLY A 25 10.97 10.72 -5.36
N GLU A 26 10.65 9.55 -5.89
CA GLU A 26 10.33 9.40 -7.30
C GLU A 26 9.04 10.15 -7.68
N ASN A 27 9.03 10.74 -8.89
CA ASN A 27 7.90 11.55 -9.34
C ASN A 27 6.67 10.66 -9.65
N ILE A 28 5.52 11.04 -9.10
CA ILE A 28 4.26 10.30 -9.30
C ILE A 28 3.80 10.28 -10.76
N ASN A 29 4.16 11.28 -11.57
CA ASN A 29 3.81 11.31 -12.98
C ASN A 29 4.64 10.29 -13.80
N ASP A 30 5.90 10.07 -13.42
CA ASP A 30 6.75 9.08 -14.09
C ASP A 30 6.26 7.66 -13.80
N ILE A 31 5.95 7.37 -12.53
CA ILE A 31 5.35 6.10 -12.10
C ILE A 31 3.98 5.87 -12.76
N SER A 32 3.14 6.91 -12.82
CA SER A 32 1.84 6.87 -13.48
C SER A 32 1.95 6.45 -14.96
N ARG A 33 2.89 7.05 -15.68
CA ARG A 33 3.15 6.76 -17.09
C ARG A 33 3.72 5.35 -17.29
N GLU A 34 4.65 4.93 -16.44
CA GLU A 34 5.25 3.59 -16.49
C GLU A 34 4.21 2.50 -16.27
N LEU A 35 3.41 2.62 -15.20
CA LEU A 35 2.44 1.61 -14.80
C LEU A 35 1.12 1.72 -15.58
N LYS A 36 0.90 2.83 -16.30
CA LYS A 36 -0.37 3.19 -16.96
C LYS A 36 -1.54 3.24 -15.96
N ILE A 37 -1.28 3.81 -14.79
CA ILE A 37 -2.26 3.95 -13.71
C ILE A 37 -2.42 5.43 -13.40
N SER A 38 -3.65 5.86 -13.15
CA SER A 38 -3.91 7.26 -12.86
C SER A 38 -3.24 7.71 -11.55
N VAL A 39 -2.75 8.96 -11.55
CA VAL A 39 -2.16 9.59 -10.36
C VAL A 39 -3.06 9.48 -9.12
N PRO A 40 -4.39 9.72 -9.20
CA PRO A 40 -5.27 9.59 -8.04
C PRO A 40 -5.33 8.17 -7.46
N GLU A 41 -5.21 7.14 -8.29
CA GLU A 41 -5.20 5.75 -7.80
C GLU A 41 -3.87 5.43 -7.08
N ILE A 42 -2.75 5.88 -7.64
CA ILE A 42 -1.44 5.74 -7.00
C ILE A 42 -1.41 6.49 -5.66
N GLU A 43 -1.98 7.70 -5.62
CA GLU A 43 -2.12 8.50 -4.40
C GLU A 43 -3.00 7.81 -3.35
N SER A 44 -4.10 7.18 -3.78
CA SER A 44 -4.96 6.36 -2.91
C SER A 44 -4.17 5.22 -2.25
N TRP A 45 -3.25 4.56 -2.97
CA TRP A 45 -2.41 3.52 -2.39
C TRP A 45 -1.43 4.07 -1.34
N LYS A 46 -0.79 5.21 -1.63
CA LYS A 46 0.08 5.92 -0.66
C LYS A 46 -0.69 6.27 0.61
N ASN A 47 -1.90 6.81 0.48
CA ASN A 47 -2.74 7.19 1.62
C ASN A 47 -3.10 5.97 2.48
N ARG A 48 -3.54 4.87 1.85
CA ARG A 48 -3.85 3.62 2.57
C ARG A 48 -2.63 3.04 3.28
N PHE A 49 -1.47 3.07 2.62
CA PHE A 49 -0.21 2.61 3.20
C PHE A 49 0.18 3.43 4.43
N LEU A 50 0.12 4.77 4.37
CA LEU A 50 0.46 5.64 5.50
C LEU A 50 -0.50 5.47 6.68
N ILE A 51 -1.79 5.26 6.42
CA ILE A 51 -2.77 4.93 7.47
C ILE A 51 -2.39 3.61 8.14
N ALA A 52 -2.17 2.55 7.37
CA ALA A 52 -1.79 1.24 7.90
C ALA A 52 -0.45 1.27 8.65
N ALA A 53 0.54 1.99 8.12
CA ALA A 53 1.84 2.18 8.76
C ALA A 53 1.69 2.90 10.10
N ARG A 54 0.88 3.97 10.17
CA ARG A 54 0.60 4.67 11.43
C ARG A 54 -0.06 3.74 12.44
N GLU A 55 -1.05 2.95 12.05
CA GLU A 55 -1.67 1.98 12.96
C GLU A 55 -0.67 0.92 13.43
N GLY A 56 0.19 0.41 12.55
CA GLY A 56 1.27 -0.53 12.91
C GLY A 56 2.33 0.06 13.84
N LEU A 57 2.56 1.37 13.80
CA LEU A 57 3.45 2.07 14.73
C LEU A 57 2.82 2.34 16.10
N LYS A 58 1.48 2.39 16.19
CA LYS A 58 0.77 2.53 17.49
C LYS A 58 0.90 1.28 18.36
N THR A 59 1.13 0.11 17.76
CA THR A 59 1.37 -1.13 18.49
C THR A 59 2.75 -1.15 19.14
N ARG A 60 2.87 -0.53 20.31
CA ARG A 60 3.97 -0.81 21.26
C ARG A 60 3.56 -2.02 22.10
N GLY A 61 3.89 -3.23 21.63
CA GLY A 61 3.88 -4.44 22.47
C GLY A 61 2.80 -5.49 22.23
N LYS A 62 2.56 -5.90 20.99
CA LYS A 62 2.13 -7.29 20.68
C LYS A 62 2.62 -7.60 19.28
N ASP A 63 3.78 -8.25 19.21
CA ASP A 63 4.24 -8.93 18.01
C ASP A 63 3.11 -9.78 17.43
N PRO A 64 2.97 -9.89 16.09
CA PRO A 64 2.00 -10.82 15.49
C PRO A 64 2.19 -12.26 15.98
N VAL A 65 3.42 -12.63 16.38
CA VAL A 65 3.76 -13.89 17.05
C VAL A 65 3.03 -14.06 18.38
N GLU A 66 2.82 -12.97 19.14
CA GLU A 66 2.14 -13.00 20.43
C GLU A 66 0.62 -13.21 20.29
N LYS A 67 0.02 -12.71 19.19
CA LYS A 67 -1.39 -12.96 18.88
C LYS A 67 -1.65 -14.42 18.50
N GLU A 68 -0.74 -15.07 17.78
CA GLU A 68 -0.87 -16.51 17.47
C GLU A 68 -0.74 -17.38 18.73
N LEU A 69 0.14 -16.98 19.67
CA LEU A 69 0.30 -17.68 20.95
C LEU A 69 -0.91 -17.52 21.89
N GLU A 70 -1.62 -16.39 21.82
CA GLU A 70 -2.83 -16.13 22.62
C GLU A 70 -4.04 -16.91 22.09
N ILE A 71 -4.11 -17.18 20.78
CA ILE A 71 -5.15 -18.01 20.16
C ILE A 71 -4.95 -19.50 20.51
N ALA A 72 -3.70 -19.95 20.70
CA ALA A 72 -3.38 -21.33 21.06
C ALA A 72 -3.55 -21.66 22.57
N LYS A 73 -3.82 -20.66 23.42
CA LYS A 73 -4.03 -20.82 24.87
C LYS A 73 -5.51 -20.83 25.29
N LYS A 74 -6.43 -20.79 24.34
CA LYS A 74 -7.88 -20.89 24.59
C LYS A 74 -8.40 -22.25 24.12
#